data_AF-A0A257WZE9-F1
#
_entry.id   AF-A0A257WZE9-F1
#
_cell.length_a   1.000
_cell.length_b   1.000
_cell.length_c   1.000
_cell.angle_alpha   90.00
_cell.angle_beta   90.00
_cell.angle_gamma   90.00
#
_symmetry.space_group_name_H-M   'P 1'
#
loop_
_entity.id
_entity.type
_entity.pdbx_description
1 polymer ?
#
loop_
_entity_poly.entity_id
_entity_poly.type
_entity_poly.pdbx_seq_one_letter_code
_entity_poly.pdbx_strand_id
1 'polypeptide(L)' 'MSHSSARPSSASDFLIAPSLLSADFATLGQEVRNVIDSGADWIHFDVMDNHYVP' A
#
# COMPACT_ATOMS: atom_id res chain seq x y z
N MET A 1 -21.90 8.73 -14.09
CA MET A 1 -21.04 7.67 -13.54
C MET A 1 -19.65 7.89 -14.10
N SER A 2 -18.85 8.69 -13.39
CA SER A 2 -17.50 9.08 -13.82
C SER A 2 -16.58 7.88 -13.71
N HIS A 3 -16.19 7.31 -14.85
CA HIS A 3 -15.03 6.42 -14.91
C HIS A 3 -13.81 7.30 -14.66
N SER A 4 -13.19 7.14 -13.48
CA SER A 4 -11.86 7.69 -13.21
C SER A 4 -10.91 7.12 -14.26
N SER A 5 -10.40 7.98 -15.13
CA SER A 5 -9.43 7.62 -16.17
C SER A 5 -8.17 7.12 -15.48
N ALA A 6 -7.93 5.80 -15.51
CA ALA A 6 -6.64 5.24 -15.13
C ALA A 6 -5.55 5.96 -15.94
N ARG A 7 -4.59 6.57 -15.23
CA ARG A 7 -3.46 7.25 -15.87
C ARG A 7 -2.73 6.23 -16.75
N PRO A 8 -2.42 6.54 -18.02
CA PRO A 8 -1.60 5.67 -18.83
C PRO A 8 -0.21 5.58 -18.18
N SER A 9 0.22 4.36 -17.84
CA SER A 9 1.49 4.11 -17.16
C SER A 9 2.65 4.55 -18.05
N SER A 10 3.33 5.63 -17.68
CA SER A 10 4.62 5.96 -18.28
C SER A 10 5.69 5.04 -17.69
N ALA A 11 6.76 4.76 -18.43
CA ALA A 11 7.85 3.87 -17.98
C ALA A 11 8.58 4.35 -16.70
N SER A 12 8.18 5.50 -16.15
CA SER A 12 8.77 6.17 -14.99
C SER A 12 7.72 6.64 -13.98
N ASP A 13 6.59 5.95 -13.86
CA ASP A 13 5.63 6.25 -12.79
C ASP A 13 6.15 5.67 -11.46
N PHE A 14 6.33 6.54 -10.48
CA PHE A 14 6.71 6.13 -9.12
C PHE A 14 5.50 5.48 -8.44
N LEU A 15 5.70 4.27 -7.91
CA LEU A 15 4.71 3.58 -7.09
C LEU A 15 4.96 3.89 -5.61
N ILE A 16 3.90 4.25 -4.90
CA ILE A 16 3.92 4.44 -3.44
C ILE A 16 3.25 3.24 -2.80
N ALA A 17 4.02 2.45 -2.06
CA ALA A 17 3.56 1.25 -1.38
C ALA A 17 3.93 1.27 0.12
N PRO A 18 3.06 1.81 0.99
CA PRO A 18 3.30 1.84 2.44
C PRO A 18 3.41 0.41 3.02
N SER A 19 4.36 0.19 3.93
CA SER A 19 4.51 -1.11 4.61
C SER A 19 3.46 -1.28 5.71
N LEU A 20 2.76 -2.42 5.68
CA LEU A 20 1.79 -2.81 6.68
C LEU A 20 2.41 -3.01 8.07
N LEU A 21 3.71 -3.36 8.14
CA LEU A 21 4.41 -3.55 9.40
C LEU A 21 4.49 -2.27 10.25
N SER A 22 4.37 -1.10 9.61
CA SER A 22 4.38 0.20 10.27
C SER A 22 3.00 0.65 10.78
N ALA A 23 1.93 -0.09 10.47
CA ALA A 23 0.56 0.29 10.82
C ALA A 23 0.23 -0.07 12.28
N ASP A 24 -0.77 0.63 12.84
CA ASP A 24 -1.42 0.17 14.07
C ASP A 24 -2.32 -1.05 13.78
N PHE A 25 -1.89 -2.22 14.22
CA PHE A 25 -2.63 -3.47 14.03
C PHE A 25 -3.95 -3.54 14.82
N ALA A 26 -4.12 -2.75 15.89
CA ALA A 26 -5.39 -2.67 16.60
C ALA A 26 -6.50 -2.03 15.75
N THR A 27 -6.11 -1.22 14.76
CA THR A 27 -7.02 -0.49 13.87
C THR A 27 -6.67 -0.66 12.39
N LEU A 28 -6.13 -1.82 12.02
CA LEU A 28 -5.55 -2.10 10.70
C LEU A 28 -6.45 -1.73 9.51
N GLY A 29 -7.75 -2.03 9.61
CA GLY A 29 -8.69 -1.70 8.55
C GLY A 29 -8.84 -0.19 8.32
N GLN A 30 -8.69 0.63 9.36
CA GLN A 30 -8.72 2.09 9.23
C GLN A 30 -7.39 2.63 8.71
N GLU A 31 -6.26 2.13 9.20
CA GLU A 31 -4.92 2.49 8.71
C GLU A 31 -4.79 2.24 7.19
N VAL A 32 -5.23 1.07 6.72
CA VAL A 32 -5.22 0.71 5.30
C VAL A 32 -6.10 1.64 4.47
N ARG A 33 -7.30 1.99 4.94
CA ARG A 33 -8.18 2.94 4.24
C ARG A 33 -7.52 4.32 4.15
N ASN A 34 -6.95 4.81 5.24
CA ASN A 34 -6.32 6.12 5.28
C ASN A 34 -5.22 6.26 4.22
N VAL A 35 -4.36 5.25 4.05
CA VAL A 35 -3.27 5.33 3.06
C VAL A 35 -3.76 5.16 1.63
N ILE A 36 -4.77 4.33 1.37
CA ILE A 36 -5.41 4.19 0.05
C ILE A 36 -6.08 5.51 -0.34
N ASP A 37 -6.86 6.10 0.57
CA ASP A 37 -7.53 7.39 0.37
C ASP A 37 -6.52 8.54 0.20
N SER A 38 -5.30 8.40 0.73
CA SER A 38 -4.18 9.34 0.55
C SER A 38 -3.42 9.15 -0.77
N GLY A 39 -3.79 8.16 -1.59
CA GLY A 39 -3.20 7.93 -2.91
C GLY A 39 -2.07 6.89 -2.94
N ALA A 40 -2.01 5.97 -1.97
CA ALA A 40 -1.16 4.79 -2.10
C ALA A 40 -1.60 3.94 -3.29
N ASP A 41 -0.64 3.49 -4.09
CA ASP A 41 -0.91 2.62 -5.23
C ASP A 41 -1.16 1.19 -4.74
N TRP A 42 -0.25 0.67 -3.89
CA TRP A 42 -0.28 -0.68 -3.33
C TRP A 42 -0.08 -0.66 -1.81
N ILE A 43 -0.33 -1.81 -1.18
CA ILE A 43 0.07 -2.07 0.21
C ILE A 43 1.26 -3.02 0.18
N HIS A 44 2.37 -2.63 0.79
CA HIS A 44 3.53 -3.50 0.91
C HIS A 44 3.34 -4.41 2.13
N PHE A 45 3.29 -5.72 1.89
CA PHE A 45 3.12 -6.74 2.91
C PHE A 45 4.37 -7.62 3.01
N ASP A 46 5.11 -7.40 4.08
CA ASP A 46 6.35 -8.10 4.40
C ASP A 46 6.03 -9.40 5.17
N VAL A 47 6.38 -10.56 4.59
CA VAL A 47 6.22 -11.87 5.24
C VAL A 47 7.58 -12.36 5.71
N MET A 48 7.70 -12.57 7.02
CA MET A 48 8.93 -13.01 7.67
C MET A 48 8.70 -14.36 8.36
N ASP A 49 9.63 -15.30 8.19
CA ASP A 49 9.49 -16.70 8.61
C ASP A 49 10.43 -17.12 9.76
N ASN A 50 11.15 -16.17 10.37
CA ASN A 50 12.20 -16.39 11.37
C ASN A 50 13.41 -17.23 10.88
N HIS A 51 13.40 -17.72 9.63
CA HIS A 51 14.51 -18.49 9.05
C HIS A 51 15.38 -17.60 8.16
N TYR A 52 14.75 -16.74 7.36
CA TYR A 52 15.42 -15.81 6.46
C TYR A 52 15.80 -14.49 7.15
N VAL A 53 14.93 -13.99 8.04
CA VAL A 53 15.19 -12.81 8.87
C VAL A 53 14.86 -13.13 10.34
N PRO A 54 15.57 -12.55 11.32
CA PRO A 54 15.33 -12.78 12.75
C PRO A 54 14.05 -12.10 13.26
#